data_AF-A0A8H9F7F7-F1
#
_entry.id   AF-A0A8H9F7F7-F1
#
_cell.length_a   1.000
_cell.length_b   1.000
_cell.length_c   1.000
_cell.angle_alpha   90.00
_cell.angle_beta   90.00
_cell.angle_gamma   90.00
#
_symmetry.space_group_name_H-M   'P 1'
#
loop_
_entity.id
_entity.type
_entity.pdbx_description
1 polymer ?
#
loop_
_entity_poly.entity_id
_entity_poly.type
_entity_poly.pdbx_seq_one_letter_code
_entity_poly.pdbx_strand_id
1 'polypeptide(L)'
;MVKFNQKNLDQLRKGKIIVDGRNVGWVSEKFFACNQISVANEVSLVKNSSYSFPTRDAINYATDAHGTAINPNKVHVSRKYVSTNPGKVTYSYGKAKAEVDIDVHDGDMTSPSVTPKKTFKTTFTWNGGSKGSSRNWNRAHGYRSETTSNTLRAMA
;
A
#
# COMPACT_ATOMS: atom_id res chain seq x y z
N MET A 1 -6.10 14.61 -21.04
CA MET A 1 -5.76 13.35 -21.71
C MET A 1 -4.26 13.33 -21.95
N VAL A 2 -3.50 12.56 -21.17
CA VAL A 2 -2.05 12.44 -21.38
C VAL A 2 -1.85 11.51 -22.59
N LYS A 3 -1.41 12.07 -23.72
CA LYS A 3 -1.07 11.30 -24.92
C LYS A 3 0.39 10.87 -24.81
N PHE A 4 0.65 9.59 -24.63
CA PHE A 4 2.00 9.03 -24.73
C PHE A 4 2.37 8.82 -26.21
N ASN A 5 3.59 9.17 -26.59
CA ASN A 5 4.09 9.11 -27.97
C ASN A 5 4.32 7.65 -28.40
N GLN A 6 3.61 7.20 -29.44
CA GLN A 6 3.52 5.83 -29.92
C GLN A 6 4.88 5.22 -30.34
N LYS A 7 5.85 6.03 -30.78
CA LYS A 7 7.09 5.54 -31.42
C LYS A 7 8.09 4.83 -30.49
N ASN A 8 7.97 4.97 -29.17
CA ASN A 8 8.86 4.29 -28.19
C ASN A 8 8.19 3.12 -27.45
N LEU A 9 6.95 2.77 -27.82
CA LEU A 9 6.11 1.82 -27.09
C LEU A 9 6.23 0.36 -27.57
N ASP A 10 6.85 0.10 -28.72
CA ASP A 10 6.86 -1.24 -29.35
C ASP A 10 7.95 -2.19 -28.81
N GLN A 11 8.82 -1.70 -27.91
CA GLN A 11 9.84 -2.50 -27.21
C GLN A 11 9.55 -2.72 -25.72
N LEU A 12 8.45 -2.15 -25.20
CA LEU A 12 8.07 -2.24 -23.79
C LEU A 12 6.94 -3.25 -23.61
N ARG A 13 7.10 -4.21 -22.70
CA ARG A 13 5.96 -5.02 -22.23
C ARG A 13 4.93 -4.07 -21.62
N LYS A 14 3.69 -4.11 -22.10
CA LYS A 14 2.60 -3.19 -21.71
C LYS A 14 1.73 -3.85 -20.66
N GLY A 15 1.50 -3.17 -19.55
CA GLY A 15 0.56 -3.57 -18.52
C GLY A 15 -0.74 -2.75 -18.61
N LYS A 16 -1.87 -3.41 -18.35
CA LYS A 16 -3.19 -2.80 -18.35
C LYS A 16 -3.49 -2.24 -16.96
N ILE A 17 -3.98 -1.00 -16.88
CA ILE A 17 -4.51 -0.47 -15.63
C ILE A 17 -6.02 -0.71 -15.60
N ILE A 18 -6.46 -1.39 -14.55
CA ILE A 18 -7.88 -1.65 -14.29
C ILE A 18 -8.25 -0.99 -12.95
N VAL A 19 -9.28 -0.14 -12.97
CA VAL A 19 -9.85 0.50 -11.79
C VAL A 19 -11.32 0.13 -11.71
N ASP A 20 -11.75 -0.49 -10.61
CA ASP A 20 -13.13 -0.97 -10.40
C ASP A 20 -13.67 -1.81 -11.59
N GLY A 21 -12.82 -2.68 -12.14
CA GLY A 21 -13.15 -3.53 -13.30
C GLY A 21 -13.10 -2.82 -14.66
N ARG A 22 -12.89 -1.50 -14.71
CA ARG A 22 -12.81 -0.71 -15.94
C ARG A 22 -11.37 -0.54 -16.41
N ASN A 23 -11.13 -0.78 -17.71
CA ASN A 23 -9.84 -0.44 -18.32
C ASN A 23 -9.68 1.08 -18.43
N VAL A 24 -8.64 1.64 -17.82
CA VAL A 24 -8.38 3.09 -17.88
C VAL A 24 -7.15 3.44 -18.71
N GLY A 25 -6.38 2.44 -19.17
CA GLY A 25 -5.26 2.68 -20.06
C GLY A 25 -4.17 1.62 -20.00
N TRP A 26 -3.08 1.93 -20.69
CA TRP A 26 -1.89 1.08 -20.80
C TRP A 26 -0.67 1.86 -20.33
N VAL A 27 0.19 1.20 -19.58
CA VAL A 27 1.48 1.72 -19.13
C VAL A 27 2.58 0.71 -19.42
N SER A 28 3.83 1.14 -19.31
CA SER A 28 4.97 0.21 -19.27
C SER A 28 4.83 -0.72 -18.06
N GLU A 29 5.15 -2.01 -18.20
CA GLU A 29 5.16 -2.96 -17.09
C GLU A 29 6.07 -2.49 -15.93
N LYS A 30 7.12 -1.72 -16.24
CA LYS A 30 8.03 -1.09 -15.25
C LYS A 30 7.35 -0.05 -14.34
N PHE A 31 6.13 0.38 -14.67
CA PHE A 31 5.33 1.23 -13.79
C PHE A 31 4.91 0.50 -12.51
N PHE A 32 4.73 -0.82 -12.59
CA PHE A 32 4.24 -1.61 -11.48
C PHE A 32 5.39 -2.09 -10.59
N ALA A 33 5.19 -1.98 -9.28
CA ALA A 33 6.01 -2.67 -8.29
C ALA A 33 5.62 -4.16 -8.29
N CYS A 34 6.18 -4.98 -9.18
CA CYS A 34 5.84 -6.41 -9.29
C CYS A 34 6.68 -7.26 -8.33
N ASN A 35 6.06 -8.26 -7.69
CA ASN A 35 6.71 -9.16 -6.73
C ASN A 35 7.52 -8.41 -5.65
N GLN A 36 6.93 -7.37 -5.08
CA GLN A 36 7.61 -6.54 -4.10
C GLN A 36 6.89 -6.61 -2.76
N ILE A 37 7.67 -6.67 -1.67
CA ILE A 37 7.17 -6.48 -0.31
C ILE A 37 8.01 -5.34 0.29
N SER A 38 7.32 -4.33 0.81
CA SER A 38 7.94 -3.26 1.58
C SER A 38 7.57 -3.44 3.05
N VAL A 39 8.60 -3.52 3.88
CA VAL A 39 8.49 -3.62 5.34
C VAL A 39 9.25 -2.45 6.00
N ALA A 40 9.02 -2.23 7.29
CA ALA A 40 9.87 -1.36 8.09
C ALA A 40 11.33 -1.83 8.05
N ASN A 41 12.30 -0.91 8.04
CA ASN A 41 13.72 -1.30 7.99
C ASN A 41 14.18 -1.96 9.29
N GLU A 42 13.68 -1.47 10.42
CA GLU A 42 14.01 -1.93 11.76
C GLU A 42 12.79 -1.73 12.66
N VAL A 43 12.58 -2.65 13.60
CA VAL A 43 11.54 -2.54 14.63
C VAL A 43 12.21 -2.69 15.98
N SER A 44 12.11 -1.65 16.82
CA SER A 44 12.60 -1.67 18.19
C SER A 44 11.43 -1.81 19.15
N LEU A 45 11.51 -2.78 20.06
CA LEU A 45 10.46 -3.10 21.02
C LEU A 45 11.00 -3.09 22.45
N VAL A 46 10.21 -2.57 23.38
CA VAL A 46 10.43 -2.80 24.81
C VAL A 46 9.97 -4.22 25.16
N LYS A 47 10.83 -4.97 25.84
CA LYS A 47 10.50 -6.32 26.31
C LYS A 47 9.27 -6.31 27.19
N ASN A 48 8.24 -7.05 26.78
CA ASN A 48 6.96 -7.08 27.49
C ASN A 48 6.36 -8.49 27.44
N SER A 49 6.10 -9.11 28.59
CA SER A 49 5.47 -10.46 28.64
C SER A 49 3.97 -10.42 28.39
N SER A 50 3.33 -9.26 28.58
CA SER A 50 1.87 -9.08 28.51
C SER A 50 1.40 -8.59 27.14
N TYR A 51 2.32 -8.15 26.27
CA TYR A 51 2.04 -7.71 24.91
C TYR A 51 2.97 -8.39 23.92
N SER A 52 2.50 -8.66 22.71
CA SER A 52 3.34 -9.15 21.62
C SER A 52 3.05 -8.38 20.35
N PHE A 53 4.10 -7.81 19.77
CA PHE A 53 4.03 -7.09 18.50
C PHE A 53 3.64 -8.06 17.38
N PRO A 54 2.52 -7.81 16.67
CA PRO A 54 2.17 -8.57 15.47
C PRO A 54 3.14 -8.22 14.35
N THR A 55 3.95 -9.17 13.90
CA THR A 55 5.02 -8.90 12.92
C THR A 55 4.51 -8.44 11.57
N ARG A 56 3.24 -8.74 11.23
CA ARG A 56 2.59 -8.25 10.01
C ARG A 56 2.38 -6.73 10.01
N ASP A 57 2.37 -6.09 11.17
CA ASP A 57 2.19 -4.64 11.27
C ASP A 57 3.43 -3.89 10.75
N ALA A 58 4.56 -4.59 10.59
CA ALA A 58 5.74 -4.05 9.91
C ALA A 58 5.59 -3.95 8.38
N ILE A 59 4.54 -4.54 7.78
CA ILE A 59 4.32 -4.50 6.32
C ILE A 59 3.67 -3.18 5.94
N ASN A 60 4.33 -2.42 5.06
CA ASN A 60 3.76 -1.22 4.45
C ASN A 60 2.86 -1.59 3.26
N TYR A 61 3.39 -2.38 2.31
CA TYR A 61 2.62 -2.95 1.20
C TYR A 61 3.27 -4.23 0.67
N ALA A 62 2.49 -5.03 -0.04
CA ALA A 62 2.96 -6.20 -0.77
C ALA A 62 2.20 -6.34 -2.09
N THR A 63 2.87 -6.80 -3.13
CA THR A 63 2.31 -6.95 -4.48
C THR A 63 2.59 -8.32 -5.07
N ASP A 64 1.68 -8.76 -5.94
CA ASP A 64 1.85 -9.99 -6.71
C ASP A 64 2.72 -9.81 -7.97
N ALA A 65 2.79 -10.84 -8.80
CA ALA A 65 3.58 -10.84 -10.04
C ALA A 65 3.12 -9.81 -11.08
N HIS A 66 1.91 -9.28 -10.94
CA HIS A 66 1.33 -8.28 -11.81
C HIS A 66 1.34 -6.87 -11.18
N GLY A 67 1.91 -6.73 -9.98
CA GLY A 67 1.93 -5.48 -9.24
C GLY A 67 0.61 -5.12 -8.56
N THR A 68 -0.31 -6.09 -8.44
CA THR A 68 -1.56 -5.89 -7.71
C THR A 68 -1.28 -5.95 -6.22
N ALA A 69 -1.76 -4.95 -5.47
CA ALA A 69 -1.66 -4.94 -4.01
C ALA A 69 -2.42 -6.15 -3.43
N ILE A 70 -1.76 -6.88 -2.54
CA ILE A 70 -2.33 -8.04 -1.88
C ILE A 70 -2.70 -7.74 -0.43
N ASN A 71 -3.65 -8.51 0.10
CA ASN A 71 -3.96 -8.47 1.52
C ASN A 71 -2.76 -8.97 2.35
N PRO A 72 -2.26 -8.21 3.34
CA PRO A 72 -1.12 -8.61 4.19
C PRO A 72 -1.30 -9.96 4.89
N ASN A 73 -2.55 -10.41 5.13
CA ASN A 73 -2.82 -11.73 5.70
C ASN A 73 -2.37 -12.89 4.81
N LYS A 74 -2.22 -12.65 3.50
CA LYS A 74 -1.71 -13.63 2.54
C LYS A 74 -0.17 -13.72 2.53
N VAL A 75 0.52 -12.77 3.14
CA VAL A 75 1.99 -12.79 3.28
C VAL A 75 2.37 -13.87 4.29
N HIS A 76 3.28 -14.75 3.88
CA HIS A 76 3.91 -15.70 4.78
C HIS A 76 4.94 -14.96 5.64
N VAL A 77 4.86 -15.18 6.96
CA VAL A 77 5.75 -14.57 7.96
C VAL A 77 6.39 -15.69 8.79
N SER A 78 7.71 -15.63 9.01
CA SER A 78 8.42 -16.68 9.75
C SER A 78 8.06 -16.71 11.24
N ARG A 79 7.67 -15.56 11.80
CA ARG A 79 7.19 -15.41 13.18
C ARG A 79 5.95 -14.55 13.15
N LYS A 80 4.88 -14.95 13.83
CA LYS A 80 3.62 -14.20 13.87
C LYS A 80 3.65 -13.05 14.90
N TYR A 81 4.38 -13.25 15.98
CA TYR A 81 4.48 -12.31 17.10
C TYR A 81 5.90 -12.27 17.66
N VAL A 82 6.29 -11.11 18.19
CA VAL A 82 7.52 -10.93 18.97
C VAL A 82 7.22 -10.13 20.24
N SER A 83 7.73 -10.58 21.39
CA SER A 83 7.47 -9.97 22.70
C SER A 83 8.74 -9.76 23.51
N THR A 84 9.59 -10.78 23.57
CA THR A 84 10.77 -10.77 24.44
C THR A 84 12.08 -11.11 23.78
N ASN A 85 12.05 -11.83 22.66
CA ASN A 85 13.26 -12.31 22.00
C ASN A 85 13.49 -11.54 20.69
N PRO A 86 14.65 -10.89 20.54
CA PRO A 86 14.99 -10.23 19.30
C PRO A 86 15.20 -11.23 18.16
N GLY A 87 15.36 -10.70 16.96
CA GLY A 87 15.81 -11.45 15.81
C GLY A 87 15.09 -11.08 14.53
N LYS A 88 15.41 -11.87 13.52
CA LYS A 88 15.07 -11.59 12.13
C LYS A 88 13.72 -12.22 11.77
N VAL A 89 12.83 -11.42 11.18
CA VAL A 89 11.54 -11.88 10.64
C VAL A 89 11.56 -11.76 9.13
N THR A 90 11.26 -12.86 8.45
CA THR A 90 11.24 -12.93 6.98
C THR A 90 9.81 -12.95 6.48
N TYR A 91 9.58 -12.24 5.39
CA TYR A 91 8.29 -12.07 4.74
C TYR A 91 8.39 -12.59 3.32
N SER A 92 7.38 -13.33 2.86
CA SER A 92 7.36 -13.80 1.47
C SER A 92 5.95 -13.91 0.89
N TYR A 93 5.86 -13.66 -0.41
CA TYR A 93 4.66 -13.87 -1.20
C TYR A 93 5.04 -14.06 -2.67
N GLY A 94 4.75 -15.25 -3.23
CA GLY A 94 5.22 -15.59 -4.57
C GLY A 94 6.75 -15.49 -4.66
N LYS A 95 7.24 -14.61 -5.55
CA LYS A 95 8.69 -14.33 -5.69
C LYS A 95 9.18 -13.20 -4.78
N ALA A 96 8.28 -12.45 -4.15
CA ALA A 96 8.63 -11.34 -3.30
C ALA A 96 9.21 -11.84 -1.97
N LYS A 97 10.29 -11.20 -1.52
CA LYS A 97 10.94 -11.47 -0.24
C LYS A 97 11.33 -10.15 0.43
N ALA A 98 11.17 -10.08 1.74
CA ALA A 98 11.64 -8.99 2.56
C ALA A 98 11.99 -9.49 3.96
N GLU A 99 12.68 -8.65 4.71
CA GLU A 99 13.19 -9.03 6.02
C GLU A 99 13.25 -7.81 6.93
N VAL A 100 12.99 -8.04 8.21
CA VAL A 100 13.07 -7.04 9.26
C VAL A 100 13.91 -7.59 10.39
N ASP A 101 14.86 -6.78 10.88
CA ASP A 101 15.51 -7.01 12.15
C ASP A 101 14.67 -6.38 13.26
N ILE A 102 14.26 -7.22 14.21
CA ILE A 102 13.51 -6.81 15.39
C ILE A 102 14.47 -6.83 16.58
N ASP A 103 14.72 -5.65 17.13
CA ASP A 103 15.48 -5.48 18.37
C ASP A 103 14.53 -5.42 19.56
N VAL A 104 14.90 -6.05 20.66
CA VAL A 104 14.10 -6.10 21.89
C VAL A 104 15.01 -5.75 23.05
N HIS A 105 14.72 -4.64 23.72
CA HIS A 105 15.52 -4.13 24.83
C HIS A 105 14.79 -4.21 26.18
N ASP A 106 15.55 -4.38 27.27
CA ASP A 106 15.01 -4.36 28.63
C ASP A 106 14.71 -2.90 29.05
N GLY A 107 13.46 -2.63 29.43
CA GLY A 107 13.01 -1.30 29.90
C GLY A 107 12.74 -0.27 28.80
N ASP A 108 12.13 0.85 29.17
CA ASP A 108 12.01 1.99 28.26
C ASP A 108 13.40 2.54 27.93
N MET A 109 13.64 2.90 26.66
CA MET A 109 14.84 3.64 26.25
C MET A 109 14.84 4.98 26.99
N THR A 110 15.49 5.03 28.14
CA THR A 110 15.65 6.23 28.96
C THR A 110 16.47 7.23 28.16
N SER A 111 15.77 8.18 27.54
CA SER A 111 16.29 9.27 26.73
C SER A 111 16.77 8.86 25.33
N PRO A 112 15.96 9.03 24.27
CA PRO A 112 16.47 8.98 22.91
C PRO A 112 17.56 10.06 22.76
N SER A 113 18.78 9.67 22.43
CA SER A 113 19.90 10.59 22.14
C SER A 113 19.73 11.36 20.83
N VAL A 114 18.67 11.03 20.08
CA VAL A 114 18.31 11.59 18.78
C VAL A 114 17.00 12.35 18.87
N THR A 115 17.00 13.58 18.36
CA THR A 115 15.79 14.36 18.19
C THR A 115 14.84 13.62 17.25
N PRO A 116 13.59 13.36 17.64
CA PRO A 116 12.60 12.76 16.77
C PRO A 116 12.51 13.58 15.48
N LYS A 117 12.61 12.92 14.32
CA LYS A 117 12.28 13.58 13.05
C LYS A 117 10.85 14.09 13.17
N LYS A 118 10.57 15.31 12.67
CA LYS A 118 9.21 15.86 12.60
C LYS A 118 8.30 14.77 12.05
N THR A 119 7.39 14.31 12.89
CA THR A 119 6.42 13.28 12.56
C THR A 119 5.63 13.72 11.33
N PHE A 120 5.20 12.75 10.54
CA PHE A 120 4.24 13.02 9.47
C PHE A 120 3.05 13.75 10.10
N LYS A 121 2.65 14.89 9.53
CA LYS A 121 1.39 15.51 9.94
C LYS A 121 0.31 14.46 9.75
N THR A 122 -0.54 14.29 10.77
CA THR A 122 -1.75 13.49 10.65
C THR A 122 -2.49 14.00 9.43
N THR A 123 -2.38 13.25 8.35
CA THR A 123 -3.07 13.55 7.11
C THR A 123 -4.27 12.65 7.17
N PHE A 124 -5.46 13.23 7.21
CA PHE A 124 -6.66 12.43 7.03
C PHE A 124 -6.50 11.69 5.70
N THR A 125 -6.47 10.36 5.74
CA THR A 125 -6.76 9.56 4.56
C THR A 125 -8.03 10.12 3.95
N TRP A 126 -8.09 10.21 2.62
CA TRP A 126 -9.22 10.77 1.90
C TRP A 126 -10.56 10.29 2.50
N ASN A 127 -11.16 11.13 3.37
CA ASN A 127 -12.49 10.92 3.95
C ASN A 127 -13.59 11.29 2.95
N GLY A 128 -13.22 11.56 1.71
CA GLY A 128 -14.16 11.53 0.62
C GLY A 128 -14.38 10.08 0.24
N GLY A 129 -15.25 9.41 1.00
CA GLY A 129 -16.23 8.58 0.31
C GLY A 129 -16.74 9.42 -0.87
N SER A 130 -16.69 8.85 -2.07
CA SER A 130 -17.17 9.45 -3.32
C SER A 130 -18.30 10.42 -3.01
N LYS A 131 -18.08 11.73 -3.27
CA LYS A 131 -19.10 12.77 -3.04
C LYS A 131 -20.33 12.42 -3.88
N GLY A 132 -21.25 11.70 -3.26
CA GLY A 132 -22.47 11.18 -3.88
C GLY A 132 -22.20 10.15 -4.96
N SER A 133 -23.20 9.29 -5.18
CA SER A 133 -23.48 8.81 -6.52
C SER A 133 -23.51 10.01 -7.48
N SER A 134 -23.22 9.80 -8.77
CA SER A 134 -23.23 10.92 -9.71
C SER A 134 -24.55 11.69 -9.65
N ARG A 135 -24.54 12.98 -10.02
CA ARG A 135 -25.77 13.80 -10.05
C ARG A 135 -26.88 13.19 -10.90
N ASN A 136 -26.54 12.27 -11.81
CA ASN A 136 -27.47 11.57 -12.68
C ASN A 136 -27.88 10.18 -12.16
N TRP A 137 -27.45 9.80 -10.96
CA TRP A 137 -27.86 8.57 -10.32
C TRP A 137 -29.34 8.67 -9.95
N ASN A 138 -30.13 7.70 -10.40
CA ASN A 138 -31.48 7.49 -9.95
C ASN A 138 -31.68 6.03 -9.54
N ARG A 139 -32.54 5.84 -8.54
CA ARG A 139 -32.83 4.51 -7.97
C ARG A 139 -33.43 3.54 -8.99
N ALA A 140 -34.06 4.04 -10.05
CA ALA A 140 -34.69 3.24 -11.10
C ALA A 140 -33.68 2.58 -12.07
N HIS A 141 -32.48 3.15 -12.22
CA HIS A 141 -31.50 2.70 -13.23
C HIS A 141 -30.18 2.19 -12.64
N GLY A 142 -29.97 2.29 -11.32
CA GLY A 142 -28.81 1.74 -10.62
C GLY A 142 -27.47 2.35 -11.09
N TYR A 143 -26.36 1.67 -10.81
CA TYR A 143 -25.04 2.08 -11.30
C TYR A 143 -24.86 1.64 -12.76
N ARG A 144 -25.15 2.52 -13.72
CA ARG A 144 -24.86 2.35 -15.14
C ARG A 144 -23.68 3.20 -15.58
N SER A 145 -23.03 2.79 -16.68
CA SER A 145 -21.97 3.60 -17.28
C SER A 145 -22.51 4.94 -17.76
N GLU A 146 -21.90 6.04 -17.32
CA GLU A 146 -22.24 7.38 -17.80
C GLU A 146 -21.85 7.54 -19.28
N THR A 147 -22.78 8.04 -20.09
CA THR A 147 -22.58 8.28 -21.53
C THR A 147 -22.24 9.74 -21.85
N THR A 148 -22.14 10.59 -20.83
CA THR A 148 -21.89 12.03 -20.96
C THR A 148 -20.99 12.53 -19.83
N SER A 149 -20.10 13.46 -20.16
CA SER A 149 -19.15 14.05 -19.20
C SER A 149 -19.83 15.02 -18.23
N ASN A 150 -19.47 14.95 -16.95
CA ASN A 150 -19.89 15.94 -15.96
C ASN A 150 -19.08 17.24 -16.14
N THR A 151 -19.78 18.38 -16.25
CA THR A 151 -19.14 19.70 -16.25
C THR A 151 -19.07 20.26 -14.84
N LEU A 152 -17.87 20.66 -14.42
CA LEU A 152 -17.67 21.40 -13.17
C LEU A 152 -18.04 22.86 -13.43
N ARG A 153 -19.02 23.40 -12.72
CA ARG A 153 -19.24 24.85 -12.69
C ARG A 153 -18.12 25.47 -11.83
N ALA A 154 -17.35 26.40 -12.41
CA ALA A 154 -16.49 27.27 -11.62
C ALA A 154 -17.37 28.08 -10.66
N MET A 155 -16.95 28.16 -9.40
CA MET A 155 -17.59 29.05 -8.42
C MET A 155 -17.24 30.50 -8.75
N ALA A 156 -18.24 31.38 -8.69
CA ALA A 156 -18.11 32.83 -8.75
C ALA A 156 -17.65 33.38 -7.40
#